data_AF-A0A9P7DWR9-F1
#
_entry.id   AF-A0A9P7DWR9-F1
#
_cell.length_a   1.000
_cell.length_b   1.000
_cell.length_c   1.000
_cell.angle_alpha   90.00
_cell.angle_beta   90.00
_cell.angle_gamma   90.00
#
_symmetry.space_group_name_H-M   'P 1'
#
loop_
_entity.id
_entity.type
_entity.pdbx_description
1 polymer ?
#
loop_
_entity_poly.entity_id
_entity_poly.type
_entity_poly.pdbx_seq_one_letter_code
_entity_poly.pdbx_strand_id
1 'polypeptide(L)' 'MAQLASPHALYISEIFFAISYYLEEDKKALARLARCCHAFSEPALSILWSSVRSFSPFIPLLPPTVKFLWSV' A
#
# COMPACT_ATOMS: atom_id res chain seq x y z
N MET A 1 -8.01 -3.82 40.22
CA MET A 1 -8.09 -2.69 39.27
C MET A 1 -7.87 -3.23 37.86
N ALA A 2 -8.91 -3.84 37.28
CA ALA A 2 -8.86 -4.33 35.90
C ALA A 2 -9.36 -3.21 35.00
N GLN A 3 -8.44 -2.59 34.26
CA GLN A 3 -8.78 -1.63 33.21
C GLN A 3 -9.44 -2.43 32.08
N LEU A 4 -10.78 -2.42 32.06
CA LEU A 4 -11.55 -3.03 30.98
C LEU A 4 -11.13 -2.30 29.69
N ALA A 5 -10.37 -2.98 28.83
CA ALA A 5 -10.00 -2.41 27.54
C ALA A 5 -11.29 -2.04 26.82
N SER A 6 -11.49 -0.74 26.59
CA SER A 6 -12.62 -0.24 25.82
C SER A 6 -12.65 -0.98 24.49
N PRO A 7 -13.79 -1.56 24.07
CA PRO A 7 -13.91 -2.08 22.72
C PRO A 7 -13.77 -0.89 21.78
N HIS A 8 -12.57 -0.71 21.21
CA HIS A 8 -12.36 0.25 20.14
C HIS A 8 -13.12 -0.29 18.93
N ALA A 9 -14.27 0.30 18.63
CA ALA A 9 -14.95 0.05 17.37
C ALA A 9 -13.99 0.50 16.26
N LEU A 10 -13.39 -0.47 15.57
CA LEU A 10 -12.52 -0.17 14.44
C LEU A 10 -13.35 0.46 13.33
N TYR A 11 -12.87 1.59 12.81
CA TYR A 11 -13.43 2.12 11.58
C TYR A 11 -13.16 1.15 10.43
N ILE A 12 -14.07 1.09 9.46
CA ILE A 12 -13.95 0.23 8.27
C ILE A 12 -12.57 0.41 7.58
N SER A 13 -12.04 1.63 7.58
CA SER A 13 -10.69 1.93 7.08
C SER A 13 -9.59 1.20 7.84
N GLU A 14 -9.67 1.10 9.16
CA GLU A 14 -8.66 0.40 10.00
C GLU A 14 -8.68 -1.11 9.74
N ILE A 15 -9.88 -1.67 9.53
CA ILE A 15 -10.03 -3.08 9.14
C ILE A 15 -9.35 -3.32 7.78
N PHE A 16 -9.54 -2.43 6.81
CA PHE A 16 -8.90 -2.55 5.50
C PHE A 16 -7.38 -2.37 5.56
N PHE A 17 -6.89 -1.48 6.42
CA PHE A 17 -5.46 -1.36 6.70
C PHE A 17 -4.89 -2.63 7.32
N ALA A 18 -5.57 -3.22 8.31
CA ALA A 18 -5.13 -4.48 8.92
C ALA A 18 -5.09 -5.63 7.90
N ILE A 19 -6.15 -5.80 7.10
CA ILE A 19 -6.18 -6.81 6.03
C ILE A 19 -5.03 -6.59 5.04
N SER A 20 -4.80 -5.35 4.63
CA SER A 20 -3.71 -5.01 3.70
C SER A 20 -2.34 -5.28 4.32
N TYR A 21 -2.16 -5.00 5.61
CA TYR A 21 -0.91 -5.27 6.34
C TYR A 21 -0.57 -6.76 6.36
N TYR A 22 -1.55 -7.64 6.57
CA TYR A 22 -1.33 -9.10 6.50
C TYR A 22 -0.92 -9.60 5.11
N LEU A 23 -1.04 -8.78 4.07
CA LEU A 23 -0.66 -9.08 2.69
C LEU A 23 0.67 -8.42 2.29
N GLU A 24 1.45 -7.84 3.22
CA GLU A 24 2.68 -7.09 2.91
C GLU A 24 3.68 -7.86 2.02
N GLU A 25 3.78 -9.17 2.22
CA GLU A 25 4.66 -10.05 1.43
C GLU A 25 4.05 -10.42 0.05
N ASP A 26 2.71 -10.39 -0.10
CA ASP A 26 2.03 -10.64 -1.37
C ASP A 26 1.66 -9.34 -2.09
N LYS A 27 2.68 -8.74 -2.70
CA LYS A 27 2.56 -7.52 -3.51
C LYS A 27 1.56 -7.65 -4.67
N LYS A 28 1.35 -8.87 -5.20
CA LYS A 28 0.38 -9.11 -6.28
C LYS A 28 -1.05 -9.05 -5.74
N ALA A 29 -1.31 -9.64 -4.58
CA ALA A 29 -2.59 -9.53 -3.90
C ALA A 29 -2.89 -8.08 -3.54
N LEU A 30 -1.94 -7.35 -2.95
CA LEU A 30 -2.08 -5.92 -2.66
C LEU A 30 -2.41 -5.08 -3.90
N ALA A 31 -1.69 -5.29 -5.00
CA ALA A 31 -1.96 -4.57 -6.25
C ALA A 31 -3.35 -4.88 -6.82
N ARG A 32 -3.87 -6.10 -6.63
CA ARG A 32 -5.24 -6.46 -7.02
C ARG A 32 -6.27 -5.81 -6.10
N LEU A 33 -6.03 -5.83 -4.79
CA LEU A 33 -6.89 -5.22 -3.78
C LEU A 33 -7.04 -3.72 -4.01
N ALA A 34 -5.93 -3.05 -4.32
CA ALA A 34 -5.89 -1.62 -4.63
C ALA A 34 -6.77 -1.21 -5.84
N ARG A 35 -6.98 -2.13 -6.79
CA ARG A 35 -7.80 -1.92 -8.00
C ARG A 35 -9.23 -2.45 -7.86
N CYS A 36 -9.57 -3.09 -6.74
CA CYS A 36 -10.88 -3.71 -6.55
C CYS A 36 -11.98 -2.66 -6.33
N CYS A 37 -11.79 -1.76 -5.36
CA CYS A 37 -12.71 -0.64 -5.12
C CYS A 37 -11.99 0.54 -4.47
N HIS A 38 -12.64 1.71 -4.46
CA HIS A 38 -12.08 2.94 -3.89
C HIS A 38 -11.68 2.79 -2.42
N ALA A 39 -12.48 2.10 -1.62
CA ALA A 39 -12.22 1.95 -0.18
C ALA A 39 -10.99 1.07 0.13
N PHE A 40 -10.68 0.10 -0.74
CA PHE A 40 -9.49 -0.73 -0.64
C PHE A 40 -8.25 -0.08 -1.26
N SER A 41 -8.43 0.96 -2.08
CA SER A 41 -7.35 1.55 -2.85
C SER A 41 -6.27 2.14 -1.96
N GLU A 42 -6.65 3.06 -1.08
CA GLU A 42 -5.71 3.78 -0.21
C GLU A 42 -4.95 2.83 0.75
N PRO A 43 -5.61 1.93 1.52
CA PRO A 43 -4.90 1.06 2.45
C PRO A 43 -3.94 0.09 1.73
N ALA A 44 -4.38 -0.51 0.62
CA ALA A 44 -3.57 -1.47 -0.10
C ALA A 44 -2.36 -0.82 -0.77
N LEU A 45 -2.52 0.38 -1.35
CA LEU A 45 -1.42 1.15 -1.89
C LEU A 45 -0.46 1.55 -0.76
N SER A 46 -0.95 2.10 0.34
CA SER A 46 -0.08 2.50 1.46
C SER A 46 0.85 1.36 1.92
N ILE A 47 0.35 0.12 2.02
CA ILE A 47 1.18 -1.04 2.35
C ILE A 47 2.07 -1.48 1.18
N LEU A 48 1.54 -1.52 -0.05
CA LEU A 48 2.30 -1.93 -1.23
C LEU A 48 3.54 -1.06 -1.44
N TRP A 49 3.38 0.26 -1.27
CA TRP A 49 4.43 1.25 -1.49
C TRP A 49 5.34 1.43 -0.27
N SER A 50 4.93 1.05 0.95
CA SER A 50 5.77 1.21 2.15
C SER A 50 7.10 0.45 2.08
N SER A 51 7.10 -0.70 1.38
CA SER A 51 8.29 -1.53 1.18
C SER A 51 9.16 -1.10 -0.01
N VAL A 52 8.66 -0.21 -0.87
CA VAL A 52 9.34 0.21 -2.10
C VAL A 52 10.35 1.30 -1.76
N ARG A 53 11.58 0.89 -1.46
CA ARG A 53 12.69 1.80 -1.11
C ARG A 53 13.37 2.47 -2.31
N SER A 54 13.04 2.02 -3.53
CA SER A 54 13.66 2.53 -4.74
C SER A 54 12.61 2.82 -5.79
N PHE A 55 12.79 3.96 -6.47
CA PHE A 55 11.99 4.33 -7.63
C PHE A 55 12.41 3.60 -8.91
N SER A 56 13.49 2.81 -8.88
CA SER A 56 14.03 2.09 -10.05
C SER A 56 13.00 1.30 -10.86
N PRO A 57 12.02 0.59 -10.26
CA PRO A 57 11.01 -0.14 -11.01
C PRO A 57 10.13 0.74 -11.92
N PHE A 58 10.04 2.04 -11.64
CA PHE A 58 9.22 2.99 -12.40
C PHE A 58 10.00 3.71 -13.50
N ILE A 59 11.33 3.68 -13.48
CA ILE A 59 12.18 4.30 -14.52
C ILE A 59 11.79 3.82 -15.94
N PRO A 60 11.54 2.51 -16.18
CA PRO A 60 11.11 2.04 -17.50
C PRO A 60 9.77 2.61 -17.96
N LEU A 61 8.92 3.07 -17.03
CA LEU A 61 7.59 3.64 -17.32
C LEU A 61 7.66 5.14 -17.63
N LEU A 62 8.79 5.80 -17.34
CA LEU A 62 8.93 7.23 -17.59
C LEU A 62 8.95 7.53 -19.10
N PRO A 63 8.45 8.71 -19.52
CA PRO A 63 8.60 9.18 -20.89
C PRO A 63 10.09 9.22 -21.30
N PRO A 64 10.43 8.99 -22.59
CA PRO A 64 11.81 9.04 -23.07
C PRO A 64 12.55 10.34 -22.68
N THR A 65 11.85 11.47 -22.70
CA THR A 65 12.35 12.81 -22.33
C THR A 65 12.68 12.95 -20.83
N VAL A 66 12.32 12.00 -19.97
CA VAL A 66 12.70 12.05 -18.55
C VAL A 66 13.76 11.00 -18.23
N LYS A 67 13.77 9.88 -18.97
CA LYS A 67 14.74 8.80 -18.79
C LYS A 67 16.21 9.23 -18.92
N PHE A 68 16.51 10.18 -19.82
CA PHE A 68 17.89 10.65 -20.01
C PHE A 68 18.47 11.37 -18.78
N LEU A 69 17.62 11.92 -17.90
CA LEU A 69 18.06 12.58 -16.67
C LEU A 69 18.48 11.58 -15.58
N TRP A 70 18.06 10.32 -15.71
CA TRP A 70 18.28 9.27 -14.70
C TRP A 70 19.35 8.26 -15.12
N SER A 71 20.04 8.47 -16.24
CA SER A 71 21.09 7.57 -16.77
C SER A 71 22.51 7.93 -16.30
N VAL A 72 22.67 8.43 -15.07
CA VAL A 72 23.98 8.69 -14.43
C VAL A 72 24.47 7.45 -13.69
#